data_AF-A0A9W9NPA4-F1
#
_entry.id   AF-A0A9W9NPA4-F1
#
_cell.length_a   1.000
_cell.length_b   1.000
_cell.length_c   1.000
_cell.angle_alpha   90.00
_cell.angle_beta   90.00
_cell.angle_gamma   90.00
#
_symmetry.space_group_name_H-M   'P 1'
#
loop_
_entity.id
_entity.type
_entity.pdbx_description
1 polymer ?
#
loop_
_entity_poly.entity_id
_entity_poly.type
_entity_poly.pdbx_seq_one_letter_code
_entity_poly.pdbx_strand_id
1 'polypeptide(L)'
;MASKAQSKQLFSTSSPWEVSIGYYRAIRRGNLIFVAGSTATDPTSPPEAPKVRFPGDARRQTILILQEIIQAIQAVGGKGAEDVVRCKMYVRRKEDTSAVAAGFKEILGQDGTGRIGTTATMIVVNGFVDDEMLVEIEVDAIADD
;
A
#
# COMPACT_ATOMS: atom_id res chain seq x y z
N MET A 1 27.74 -19.78 15.17
CA MET A 1 27.43 -19.90 13.73
C MET A 1 27.04 -18.53 13.24
N ALA A 2 27.75 -17.95 12.26
CA ALA A 2 27.36 -16.68 11.67
C ALA A 2 26.03 -16.89 10.92
N SER A 3 24.99 -16.15 11.30
CA SER A 3 23.74 -16.07 10.53
C SER A 3 24.11 -15.67 9.10
N LYS A 4 23.81 -16.53 8.12
CA LYS A 4 23.84 -16.11 6.72
C LYS A 4 22.84 -14.95 6.63
N ALA A 5 23.32 -13.77 6.27
CA ALA A 5 22.44 -12.62 6.05
C ALA A 5 21.33 -13.07 5.07
N GLN A 6 20.07 -13.04 5.51
CA GLN A 6 18.94 -13.36 4.66
C GLN A 6 18.95 -12.42 3.45
N SER A 7 18.87 -12.99 2.25
CA SER A 7 18.85 -12.24 1.00
C SER A 7 17.60 -11.37 0.93
N LYS A 8 17.75 -10.19 0.35
CA LYS A 8 16.66 -9.25 0.13
C LYS A 8 15.81 -9.75 -1.02
N GLN A 9 14.52 -10.02 -0.79
CA GLN A 9 13.56 -10.28 -1.88
C GLN A 9 12.94 -8.96 -2.31
N LEU A 10 12.79 -8.78 -3.61
CA LEU A 10 12.47 -7.51 -4.23
C LEU A 10 11.29 -7.71 -5.17
N PHE A 11 10.32 -6.80 -5.11
CA PHE A 11 9.21 -6.77 -6.04
C PHE A 11 8.99 -5.35 -6.55
N SER A 12 8.83 -5.23 -7.86
CA SER A 12 8.49 -3.99 -8.56
C SER A 12 7.34 -4.22 -9.52
N THR A 13 6.62 -3.14 -9.82
CA THR A 13 5.57 -3.11 -10.84
C THR A 13 5.97 -2.21 -12.02
N SER A 14 5.09 -2.05 -13.00
CA SER A 14 5.25 -1.06 -14.07
C SER A 14 4.75 0.34 -13.68
N SER A 15 4.50 0.60 -12.39
CA SER A 15 4.02 1.90 -11.93
C SER A 15 4.91 3.04 -12.44
N PRO A 16 4.33 4.12 -13.00
CA PRO A 16 5.04 5.34 -13.40
C PRO A 16 6.02 5.85 -12.34
N TRP A 17 5.63 5.78 -11.06
CA TRP A 17 6.43 6.26 -9.94
C TRP A 17 7.63 5.37 -9.66
N GLU A 18 7.48 4.05 -9.76
CA GLU A 18 8.59 3.11 -9.59
C GLU A 18 9.63 3.28 -10.69
N VAL A 19 9.18 3.48 -11.93
CA VAL A 19 10.05 3.72 -13.09
C VAL A 19 10.79 5.05 -13.00
N SER A 20 10.10 6.12 -12.62
CA SER A 20 10.67 7.48 -12.57
C SER A 20 11.53 7.75 -11.32
N ILE A 21 11.13 7.25 -10.15
CA ILE A 21 11.81 7.50 -8.87
C ILE A 21 12.85 6.40 -8.57
N GLY A 22 12.61 5.16 -9.00
CA GLY A 22 13.57 4.05 -8.84
C GLY A 22 13.48 3.28 -7.52
N TYR A 23 12.28 3.15 -6.94
CA TYR A 23 12.05 2.33 -5.73
C TYR A 23 11.40 0.97 -6.06
N TYR A 24 11.44 0.04 -5.12
CA TYR A 24 10.73 -1.24 -5.19
C TYR A 24 9.36 -1.12 -4.52
N ARG A 25 8.30 -1.65 -5.15
CA ARG A 25 6.97 -1.73 -4.53
C ARG A 25 7.00 -2.45 -3.18
N ALA A 26 7.69 -3.58 -3.10
CA ALA A 26 7.85 -4.31 -1.85
C ALA A 26 9.25 -4.90 -1.70
N ILE A 27 9.69 -4.96 -0.45
CA ILE A 27 10.95 -5.56 -0.04
C ILE A 27 10.67 -6.49 1.13
N ARG A 28 11.14 -7.74 1.04
CA ARG A 28 11.23 -8.65 2.19
C ARG A 28 12.68 -8.84 2.62
N ARG A 29 12.92 -8.80 3.93
CA ARG A 29 14.19 -9.21 4.54
C ARG A 29 13.91 -9.99 5.82
N GLY A 30 14.10 -11.31 5.75
CA GLY A 30 13.63 -12.22 6.79
C GLY A 30 12.12 -12.25 6.85
N ASN A 31 11.55 -12.15 8.04
CA ASN A 31 10.10 -12.07 8.23
C ASN A 31 9.51 -10.68 7.93
N LEU A 32 10.34 -9.62 7.85
CA LEU A 32 9.84 -8.25 7.65
C LEU A 32 9.57 -7.96 6.18
N ILE A 33 8.39 -7.45 5.89
CA ILE A 33 7.96 -6.97 4.57
C ILE A 33 7.59 -5.49 4.67
N PHE A 34 8.21 -4.67 3.82
CA PHE A 34 7.94 -3.23 3.71
C PHE A 34 7.34 -2.95 2.35
N VAL A 35 6.17 -2.32 2.32
CA VAL A 35 5.49 -1.92 1.07
C VAL A 35 5.52 -0.40 0.96
N ALA A 36 5.99 0.10 -0.19
CA ALA A 36 6.09 1.52 -0.45
C ALA A 36 4.71 2.22 -0.42
N GLY A 37 4.73 3.53 -0.18
CA GLY A 37 3.59 4.41 -0.38
C GLY A 37 2.94 4.17 -1.74
N SER A 38 1.66 3.84 -1.71
CA SER A 38 0.90 3.36 -2.85
C SER A 38 -0.32 4.25 -3.07
N THR A 39 -0.56 4.63 -4.32
CA THR A 39 -1.68 5.47 -4.76
C THR A 39 -2.44 4.77 -5.88
N ALA A 40 -3.65 5.24 -6.20
CA ALA A 40 -4.49 4.65 -7.24
C ALA A 40 -4.02 4.94 -8.68
N THR A 41 -2.70 5.04 -8.89
CA THR A 41 -2.11 5.32 -10.19
C THR A 41 -2.40 4.18 -11.18
N ASP A 42 -2.61 4.53 -12.45
CA ASP A 42 -2.71 3.58 -13.55
C ASP A 42 -1.31 3.07 -13.94
N PRO A 43 -0.98 1.79 -13.71
CA PRO A 43 0.34 1.25 -14.04
C PRO A 43 0.63 1.16 -15.55
N THR A 44 -0.35 1.48 -16.40
CA THR A 44 -0.19 1.54 -17.87
C THR A 44 0.01 2.96 -18.39
N SER A 45 -0.16 3.97 -17.54
CA SER A 45 0.14 5.36 -17.88
C SER A 45 1.66 5.57 -18.02
N PRO A 46 2.11 6.52 -18.85
CA PRO A 46 3.54 6.77 -19.03
C PRO A 46 4.14 7.51 -17.82
N PRO A 47 5.43 7.29 -17.48
CA PRO A 47 6.12 7.97 -16.37
C PRO A 47 6.07 9.51 -16.42
N GLU A 48 6.06 10.09 -17.61
CA GLU A 48 6.01 11.54 -17.83
C GLU A 48 4.60 12.15 -17.71
N ALA A 49 3.55 11.31 -17.74
CA ALA A 49 2.17 11.73 -17.53
C ALA A 49 1.37 10.62 -16.81
N PRO A 50 1.67 10.38 -15.52
CA PRO A 50 0.92 9.43 -14.71
C PRO A 50 -0.56 9.79 -14.69
N LYS A 51 -1.43 8.79 -14.65
CA LYS A 51 -2.88 8.99 -14.49
C LYS A 51 -3.37 8.35 -13.21
N VAL A 52 -4.32 8.99 -12.54
CA VAL A 52 -4.97 8.43 -11.36
C VAL A 52 -6.28 7.75 -11.76
N ARG A 53 -6.53 6.57 -11.21
CA ARG A 53 -7.81 5.86 -11.35
C ARG A 53 -8.78 6.32 -10.28
N PHE A 54 -10.05 6.38 -10.67
CA PHE A 54 -11.16 6.82 -9.80
C PHE A 54 -10.98 8.25 -9.26
N PRO A 55 -10.76 9.26 -10.12
CA PRO A 55 -10.69 10.65 -9.68
C PRO A 55 -11.99 11.03 -8.95
N GLY A 56 -11.87 11.65 -7.77
CA GLY A 56 -13.00 12.05 -6.95
C GLY A 56 -13.60 10.96 -6.04
N ASP A 57 -13.15 9.70 -6.13
CA ASP A 57 -13.69 8.58 -5.32
C ASP A 57 -12.62 7.99 -4.39
N ALA A 58 -12.47 8.58 -3.22
CA ALA A 58 -11.46 8.17 -2.23
C ALA A 58 -11.64 6.71 -1.77
N ARG A 59 -12.88 6.22 -1.69
CA ARG A 59 -13.16 4.84 -1.27
C ARG A 59 -12.62 3.84 -2.29
N ARG A 60 -12.91 4.05 -3.58
CA ARG A 60 -12.41 3.17 -4.65
C ARG A 60 -10.91 3.26 -4.81
N GLN A 61 -10.32 4.46 -4.63
CA GLN A 61 -8.87 4.60 -4.57
C GLN A 61 -8.28 3.77 -3.42
N THR A 62 -8.82 3.87 -2.20
CA THR A 62 -8.36 3.07 -1.05
C THR A 62 -8.44 1.57 -1.32
N ILE A 63 -9.56 1.07 -1.83
CA ILE A 63 -9.73 -0.37 -2.10
C ILE A 63 -8.69 -0.87 -3.11
N LEU A 64 -8.52 -0.13 -4.22
CA LEU A 64 -7.54 -0.46 -5.24
C LEU A 64 -6.12 -0.49 -4.67
N ILE A 65 -5.74 0.54 -3.91
CA ILE A 65 -4.42 0.66 -3.29
C ILE A 65 -4.15 -0.53 -2.36
N LEU A 66 -5.11 -0.89 -1.50
CA LEU A 66 -4.93 -2.00 -0.56
C LEU A 66 -4.84 -3.35 -1.27
N GLN A 67 -5.58 -3.55 -2.37
CA GLN A 67 -5.45 -4.74 -3.21
C GLN A 67 -4.05 -4.86 -3.83
N GLU A 68 -3.49 -3.76 -4.32
CA GLU A 68 -2.11 -3.74 -4.86
C GLU A 68 -1.06 -4.00 -3.78
N ILE A 69 -1.25 -3.44 -2.58
CA ILE A 69 -0.38 -3.71 -1.42
C ILE A 69 -0.41 -5.20 -1.06
N ILE A 70 -1.59 -5.81 -1.00
CA ILE A 70 -1.74 -7.25 -0.70
C ILE A 70 -1.02 -8.10 -1.75
N GLN A 71 -1.17 -7.76 -3.04
CA GLN A 71 -0.47 -8.46 -4.13
C GLN A 71 1.05 -8.30 -4.00
N ALA A 72 1.54 -7.12 -3.62
CA ALA A 72 2.96 -6.87 -3.43
C ALA A 72 3.54 -7.67 -2.26
N ILE A 73 2.79 -7.82 -1.16
CA ILE A 73 3.16 -8.69 -0.03
C ILE A 73 3.27 -10.15 -0.49
N GLN A 74 2.28 -10.63 -1.24
CA GLN A 74 2.27 -11.99 -1.79
C GLN A 74 3.44 -12.24 -2.75
N ALA A 75 3.81 -11.25 -3.56
CA ALA A 75 4.90 -11.35 -4.52
C ALA A 75 6.29 -11.52 -3.86
N VAL A 76 6.43 -11.15 -2.59
CA VAL A 76 7.63 -11.40 -1.77
C VAL A 76 7.40 -12.50 -0.72
N GLY A 77 6.42 -13.38 -0.95
CA GLY A 77 6.20 -14.61 -0.18
C GLY A 77 5.45 -14.43 1.14
N GLY A 78 4.72 -13.32 1.32
CA GLY A 78 3.76 -13.17 2.43
C GLY A 78 2.37 -13.75 2.09
N LYS A 79 1.51 -13.84 3.10
CA LYS A 79 0.10 -14.30 3.00
C LYS A 79 -0.87 -13.18 2.61
N GLY A 80 -0.37 -11.96 2.40
CA GLY A 80 -1.20 -10.82 2.00
C GLY A 80 -1.75 -10.07 3.21
N ALA A 81 -3.07 -9.90 3.28
CA ALA A 81 -3.73 -9.10 4.33
C ALA A 81 -3.48 -9.61 5.76
N GLU A 82 -3.32 -10.93 5.94
CA GLU A 82 -3.06 -11.56 7.25
C GLU A 82 -1.73 -11.13 7.86
N ASP A 83 -0.74 -10.81 7.02
CA ASP A 83 0.60 -10.44 7.50
C ASP A 83 0.69 -8.94 7.87
N VAL A 84 -0.33 -8.14 7.55
CA VAL A 84 -0.29 -6.67 7.71
C VAL A 84 -0.40 -6.27 9.18
N VAL A 85 0.68 -5.73 9.75
CA VAL A 85 0.73 -5.34 11.18
C VAL A 85 0.62 -3.84 11.42
N ARG A 86 0.94 -3.02 10.40
CA ARG A 86 0.81 -1.56 10.47
C ARG A 86 0.40 -0.96 9.13
N CYS A 87 -0.54 -0.04 9.15
CA CYS A 87 -0.99 0.74 8.00
C CYS A 87 -0.98 2.25 8.33
N LYS A 88 -0.44 3.07 7.43
CA LYS A 88 -0.59 4.53 7.50
C LYS A 88 -1.28 5.02 6.24
N MET A 89 -2.32 5.82 6.45
CA MET A 89 -3.13 6.43 5.40
C MET A 89 -2.92 7.94 5.45
N TYR A 90 -2.40 8.51 4.39
CA TYR A 90 -2.33 9.95 4.18
C TYR A 90 -3.53 10.33 3.30
N VAL A 91 -4.33 11.31 3.71
CA VAL A 91 -5.58 11.69 3.03
C VAL A 91 -5.50 13.16 2.63
N ARG A 92 -5.87 13.49 1.38
CA ARG A 92 -5.78 14.86 0.87
C ARG A 92 -6.77 15.80 1.55
N ARG A 93 -8.02 15.35 1.70
CA ARG A 93 -9.15 16.20 2.13
C ARG A 93 -9.82 15.63 3.37
N LYS A 94 -10.23 16.50 4.29
CA LYS A 94 -10.88 16.06 5.54
C LYS A 94 -12.22 15.37 5.28
N GLU A 95 -12.95 15.80 4.26
CA GLU A 95 -14.23 15.23 3.85
C GLU A 95 -14.12 13.79 3.31
N ASP A 96 -12.95 13.38 2.84
CA ASP A 96 -12.73 12.03 2.31
C ASP A 96 -12.43 10.98 3.38
N THR A 97 -12.14 11.38 4.63
CA THR A 97 -11.68 10.44 5.67
C THR A 97 -12.67 9.32 5.93
N SER A 98 -13.98 9.60 5.85
CA SER A 98 -15.02 8.58 6.00
C SER A 98 -15.04 7.58 4.83
N ALA A 99 -14.80 8.05 3.61
CA ALA A 99 -14.73 7.21 2.43
C ALA A 99 -13.47 6.32 2.44
N VAL A 100 -12.33 6.88 2.84
CA VAL A 100 -11.08 6.13 3.07
C VAL A 100 -11.27 5.08 4.16
N ALA A 101 -11.86 5.45 5.30
CA ALA A 101 -12.13 4.51 6.39
C ALA A 101 -13.05 3.36 5.96
N ALA A 102 -14.06 3.64 5.12
CA ALA A 102 -14.94 2.60 4.57
C ALA A 102 -14.17 1.64 3.64
N GLY A 103 -13.30 2.16 2.76
CA GLY A 103 -12.45 1.33 1.89
C GLY A 103 -11.44 0.51 2.69
N PHE A 104 -10.82 1.10 3.72
CA PHE A 104 -9.91 0.40 4.63
C PHE A 104 -10.62 -0.75 5.34
N LYS A 105 -11.80 -0.50 5.91
CA LYS A 105 -12.56 -1.51 6.64
C LYS A 105 -12.93 -2.72 5.78
N GLU A 106 -13.19 -2.50 4.49
CA GLU A 106 -13.51 -3.59 3.55
C GLU A 106 -12.33 -4.56 3.35
N ILE A 107 -11.09 -4.08 3.41
CA ILE A 107 -9.92 -4.87 3.03
C ILE A 107 -9.05 -5.29 4.23
N LEU A 108 -8.79 -4.38 5.17
CA LEU A 108 -7.94 -4.60 6.35
C LEU A 108 -8.67 -4.38 7.68
N GLY A 109 -10.00 -4.18 7.62
CA GLY A 109 -10.81 -4.10 8.83
C GLY A 109 -10.75 -5.40 9.62
N GLN A 110 -10.77 -5.28 10.94
CA GLN A 110 -10.88 -6.44 11.82
C GLN A 110 -12.09 -7.31 11.45
N ASP A 111 -11.85 -8.60 11.26
CA ASP A 111 -12.87 -9.59 10.85
C ASP A 111 -13.53 -10.32 12.03
N GLY A 112 -13.06 -10.06 13.25
CA GLY A 112 -13.52 -10.72 14.48
C GLY A 112 -12.90 -12.10 14.73
N THR A 113 -12.07 -12.62 13.82
CA THR A 113 -11.34 -13.89 13.98
C THR A 113 -9.92 -13.68 14.48
N GLY A 114 -9.41 -12.45 14.35
CA GLY A 114 -8.02 -12.11 14.68
C GLY A 114 -7.03 -12.46 13.56
N ARG A 115 -7.51 -12.96 12.41
CA ARG A 115 -6.68 -13.21 11.22
C ARG A 115 -6.45 -11.95 10.40
N ILE A 116 -7.48 -11.13 10.26
CA ILE A 116 -7.42 -9.85 9.54
C ILE A 116 -7.65 -8.71 10.52
N GLY A 117 -6.86 -7.66 10.38
CA GLY A 117 -6.86 -6.48 11.23
C GLY A 117 -5.44 -5.95 11.42
N THR A 118 -5.30 -4.64 11.63
CA THR A 118 -3.98 -4.02 11.73
C THR A 118 -4.00 -2.75 12.56
N THR A 119 -2.83 -2.35 13.09
CA THR A 119 -2.69 -1.00 13.66
C THR A 119 -2.76 0.03 12.54
N ALA A 120 -3.49 1.13 12.75
CA ALA A 120 -3.74 2.10 11.69
C ALA A 120 -3.55 3.54 12.18
N THR A 121 -2.98 4.38 11.32
CA THR A 121 -2.96 5.84 11.50
C THR A 121 -3.53 6.50 10.25
N MET A 122 -4.36 7.53 10.42
CA MET A 122 -4.88 8.35 9.33
C MET A 122 -4.49 9.81 9.57
N ILE A 123 -3.88 10.45 8.58
CA ILE A 123 -3.39 11.84 8.66
C ILE A 123 -3.93 12.61 7.46
N VAL A 124 -4.48 13.79 7.69
CA VAL A 124 -4.84 14.72 6.61
C VAL A 124 -3.61 15.55 6.23
N VAL A 125 -3.23 15.55 4.95
CA VAL A 125 -2.02 16.21 4.43
C VAL A 125 -2.38 17.32 3.41
N ASN A 126 -1.44 18.23 3.15
CA ASN A 126 -1.65 19.38 2.25
C ASN A 126 -1.43 19.02 0.76
N GLY A 127 -1.97 17.89 0.30
CA GLY A 127 -1.86 17.43 -1.09
C GLY A 127 -0.79 16.38 -1.36
N PHE A 128 -0.77 15.93 -2.62
CA PHE A 128 0.12 14.89 -3.17
C PHE A 128 0.77 15.39 -4.46
N VAL A 129 1.62 14.56 -5.07
CA VAL A 129 2.29 14.86 -6.35
C VAL A 129 1.34 15.04 -7.53
N ASP A 130 0.14 14.46 -7.44
CA ASP A 130 -0.94 14.59 -8.43
C ASP A 130 -2.23 15.05 -7.74
N ASP A 131 -2.98 15.93 -8.40
CA ASP A 131 -4.16 16.54 -7.81
C ASP A 131 -5.37 15.62 -7.68
N GLU A 132 -5.41 14.54 -8.46
CA GLU A 132 -6.47 13.54 -8.46
C GLU A 132 -6.24 12.44 -7.40
N MET A 133 -5.05 12.39 -6.78
CA MET A 133 -4.77 11.50 -5.65
C MET A 133 -5.51 12.00 -4.40
N LEU A 134 -6.35 11.15 -3.83
CA LEU A 134 -7.10 11.46 -2.62
C LEU A 134 -6.53 10.77 -1.38
N VAL A 135 -5.75 9.71 -1.57
CA VAL A 135 -5.16 8.92 -0.51
C VAL A 135 -3.88 8.22 -0.98
N GLU A 136 -2.90 8.17 -0.09
CA GLU A 136 -1.69 7.35 -0.22
C GLU A 136 -1.57 6.44 1.01
N ILE A 137 -1.22 5.17 0.80
CA ILE A 137 -1.16 4.17 1.86
C ILE A 137 0.19 3.46 1.84
N GLU A 138 0.83 3.36 3.00
CA GLU A 138 2.01 2.50 3.22
C GLU A 138 1.70 1.45 4.29
N VAL A 139 2.34 0.29 4.16
CA VAL A 139 2.09 -0.86 5.03
C VAL A 139 3.40 -1.57 5.39
N ASP A 140 3.48 -2.00 6.64
CA ASP A 140 4.45 -2.99 7.10
C ASP A 140 3.73 -4.31 7.40
N ALA A 141 4.38 -5.40 7.01
CA ALA A 141 3.89 -6.75 7.22
C ALA A 141 4.98 -7.66 7.82
N ILE A 142 4.53 -8.71 8.52
CA ILE A 142 5.38 -9.75 9.09
C ILE A 142 4.90 -11.10 8.54
N ALA A 143 5.74 -11.74 7.73
CA ALA A 143 5.50 -13.08 7.22
C ALA A 143 6.13 -14.15 8.12
N ASP A 144 5.62 -15.38 8.05
CA ASP A 144 6.29 -16.53 8.65
C ASP A 144 7.63 -16.81 7.93
N ASP A 145 8.61 -17.34 8.67
CA ASP A 145 9.95 -17.71 8.13
C ASP A 145 9.91 -18.89 7.15
#